data_AF-A0A2K8P7J2-F1
#
_entry.id   AF-A0A2K8P7J2-F1
#
_cell.length_a   1.000
_cell.length_b   1.000
_cell.length_c   1.000
_cell.angle_alpha   90.00
_cell.angle_beta   90.00
_cell.angle_gamma   90.00
#
_symmetry.space_group_name_H-M   'P 1'
#
loop_
_entity.id
_entity.type
_entity.pdbx_description
1 polymer ?
#
loop_
_entity_poly.entity_id
_entity_poly.type
_entity_poly.pdbx_seq_one_letter_code
_entity_poly.pdbx_strand_id
1 'polypeptide(L)'
;MTPAVRPALRAALAVLCASAALLTATAPVAAADPPRRSAVEVEIPGPEHGGEAGSGHVRVPATGAAKAAARLSGAAREADGQVTKMIDNGPTADRLDVVVIGDGYTADQLGQFHADARAKWAEVTAVEPYTTYRDLFNVWTVDAVSAQSGVSGDPGPDSVRDTALGSYFWCESIERLLCVDQPKVDAYVAKAPAADLVIVLANSAKYGGAGYNEPSPTLGYEGISTASAGHPKSGQVAIHETGHSLGKLADEYFYPGVPDYEKYTGPEPADSNTSTLDADRMAAQRAKWYRWLGEPSPDGGTVGAYEGGGYYVTGLYRPTDNSIMRVLGKPFNLPGVEAMIGGFHRHANLVTPLTPTDRVLRLRHTAKAAVPRLAGADGRQLVVRWYLDGRELKRFEGRREVRVADLWLLDLRAHRLTVTAEDRTPAVRDPAVARTLTSEAAWTVRL
;
A
#
# COMPACT_ATOMS: atom_id res chain seq x y z
N MET A 1 60.18 -49.51 3.00
CA MET A 1 60.06 -50.97 3.17
C MET A 1 59.96 -51.30 4.64
N THR A 2 58.77 -51.46 5.17
CA THR A 2 57.99 -50.25 5.50
C THR A 2 57.67 -50.28 6.99
N PRO A 3 58.14 -49.30 7.79
CA PRO A 3 58.64 -49.60 9.12
C PRO A 3 57.57 -49.63 10.22
N ALA A 4 57.81 -50.60 11.12
CA ALA A 4 57.85 -50.55 12.58
C ALA A 4 56.87 -49.69 13.39
N VAL A 5 56.06 -50.42 14.15
CA VAL A 5 55.59 -50.19 15.53
C VAL A 5 56.64 -49.52 16.43
N ARG A 6 56.25 -48.52 17.23
CA ARG A 6 56.50 -48.47 18.70
C ARG A 6 55.86 -47.25 19.39
N PRO A 7 55.44 -47.40 20.67
CA PRO A 7 54.85 -46.33 21.47
C PRO A 7 55.82 -45.70 22.49
N ALA A 8 55.34 -44.60 23.09
CA ALA A 8 55.53 -44.16 24.48
C ALA A 8 56.61 -43.09 24.84
N LEU A 9 56.17 -42.28 25.82
CA LEU A 9 56.88 -41.52 26.86
C LEU A 9 57.40 -40.08 26.62
N ARG A 10 56.60 -39.14 27.15
CA ARG A 10 56.89 -38.01 28.07
C ARG A 10 58.34 -37.50 28.21
N ALA A 11 58.51 -36.19 28.03
CA ALA A 11 59.30 -35.26 28.87
C ALA A 11 58.88 -33.81 28.49
N ALA A 12 58.30 -33.02 29.40
CA ALA A 12 58.94 -32.03 30.27
C ALA A 12 59.31 -30.70 29.56
N LEU A 13 58.76 -29.57 30.04
CA LEU A 13 59.40 -28.25 30.25
C LEU A 13 58.28 -27.30 30.74
N ALA A 14 58.28 -26.85 32.00
CA ALA A 14 59.07 -25.78 32.59
C ALA A 14 58.26 -24.47 32.67
N VAL A 15 58.09 -24.04 33.91
CA VAL A 15 57.30 -22.91 34.41
C VAL A 15 57.98 -21.59 34.10
N LEU A 16 57.21 -20.58 33.69
CA LEU A 16 57.53 -19.17 33.95
C LEU A 16 56.28 -18.47 34.49
N CYS A 17 56.38 -18.03 35.76
CA CYS A 17 55.43 -17.15 36.40
C CYS A 17 55.73 -15.70 36.01
N ALA A 18 54.72 -14.97 35.54
CA ALA A 18 54.70 -13.52 35.56
C ALA A 18 53.37 -13.07 36.19
N SER A 19 53.48 -12.57 37.41
CA SER A 19 52.40 -11.97 38.18
C SER A 19 52.10 -10.56 37.65
N ALA A 20 50.88 -10.34 37.16
CA ALA A 20 50.33 -9.02 36.88
C ALA A 20 49.15 -8.75 37.81
N ALA A 21 49.25 -7.67 38.59
CA ALA A 21 48.22 -7.22 39.52
C ALA A 21 46.99 -6.71 38.76
N LEU A 22 45.81 -7.25 39.10
CA LEU A 22 44.51 -6.78 38.62
C LEU A 22 44.08 -5.55 39.44
N LEU A 23 44.22 -4.37 38.86
CA LEU A 23 43.51 -3.16 39.29
C LEU A 23 42.09 -3.23 38.71
N THR A 24 41.10 -3.48 39.56
CA THR A 24 39.68 -3.38 39.19
C THR A 24 39.29 -1.91 39.09
N ALA A 25 39.35 -1.35 37.89
CA ALA A 25 38.71 -0.08 37.58
C ALA A 25 37.21 -0.36 37.30
N THR A 26 36.33 0.01 38.23
CA THR A 26 34.89 0.07 37.97
C THR A 26 34.64 1.25 37.04
N ALA A 27 34.48 0.98 35.75
CA ALA A 27 33.98 1.97 34.80
C ALA A 27 32.54 2.34 35.20
N PRO A 28 32.15 3.62 35.15
CA PRO A 28 30.76 3.99 35.35
C PRO A 28 29.95 3.36 34.21
N VAL A 29 28.90 2.62 34.59
CA VAL A 29 27.88 2.18 33.63
C VAL A 29 27.27 3.45 33.07
N ALA A 30 27.61 3.78 31.81
CA ALA A 30 26.91 4.81 31.08
C ALA A 30 25.42 4.43 31.10
N ALA A 31 24.59 5.29 31.67
CA ALA A 31 23.15 5.17 31.55
C ALA A 31 22.86 5.07 30.05
N ALA A 32 22.29 3.96 29.62
CA ALA A 32 21.81 3.83 28.26
C ALA A 32 20.85 5.00 27.99
N ASP A 33 21.07 5.72 26.89
CA ASP A 33 20.11 6.70 26.43
C ASP A 33 18.72 6.05 26.41
N PRO A 34 17.65 6.75 26.87
CA PRO A 34 16.30 6.24 26.71
C PRO A 34 16.10 5.85 25.24
N PRO A 35 15.37 4.77 24.92
CA PRO A 35 15.16 4.37 23.54
C PRO A 35 14.62 5.58 22.79
N ARG A 36 15.38 6.05 21.79
CA ARG A 36 14.92 7.14 20.92
C ARG A 36 13.55 6.70 20.41
N ARG A 37 12.51 7.47 20.72
CA ARG A 37 11.18 7.25 20.14
C ARG A 37 11.39 7.20 18.62
N SER A 38 11.04 6.09 17.99
CA SER A 38 11.17 5.96 16.55
C SER A 38 10.40 7.12 15.91
N ALA A 39 11.10 7.94 15.14
CA ALA A 39 10.46 8.97 14.34
C ALA A 39 10.12 8.36 12.98
N VAL A 40 8.96 8.70 12.46
CA VAL A 40 8.47 8.32 11.13
C VAL A 40 8.38 9.58 10.27
N GLU A 41 8.68 9.45 8.99
CA GLU A 41 8.45 10.53 8.04
C GLU A 41 6.98 10.56 7.63
N VAL A 42 6.39 11.75 7.66
CA VAL A 42 4.98 11.97 7.35
C VAL A 42 4.85 13.07 6.34
N GLU A 43 4.05 12.82 5.32
CA GLU A 43 3.69 13.81 4.33
C GLU A 43 2.65 14.79 4.88
N ILE A 44 2.87 16.07 4.61
CA ILE A 44 1.99 17.17 4.99
C ILE A 44 1.05 17.44 3.82
N PRO A 45 -0.28 17.37 4.00
CA PRO A 45 -1.21 17.69 2.92
C PRO A 45 -1.06 19.16 2.50
N GLY A 46 -1.46 19.48 1.27
CA GLY A 46 -1.51 20.84 0.75
C GLY A 46 -2.50 21.71 1.52
N PRO A 47 -2.40 23.05 1.45
CA PRO A 47 -3.36 23.94 2.10
C PRO A 47 -4.77 23.81 1.50
N GLU A 48 -5.80 23.94 2.34
CA GLU A 48 -7.20 23.69 1.93
C GLU A 48 -7.63 24.51 0.69
N HIS A 49 -7.23 25.78 0.63
CA HIS A 49 -7.61 26.72 -0.44
C HIS A 49 -6.49 26.92 -1.47
N GLY A 50 -5.43 26.09 -1.44
CA GLY A 50 -4.37 26.12 -2.46
C GLY A 50 -4.57 25.09 -3.57
N GLY A 51 -3.66 25.13 -4.53
CA GLY A 51 -3.61 24.16 -5.63
C GLY A 51 -2.81 22.91 -5.29
N GLU A 52 -1.73 23.02 -4.52
CA GLU A 52 -0.79 21.92 -4.31
C GLU A 52 -1.42 20.77 -3.48
N ALA A 53 -1.03 19.54 -3.80
CA ALA A 53 -1.48 18.32 -3.13
C ALA A 53 -0.84 18.10 -1.77
N GLY A 54 0.41 18.54 -1.62
CA GLY A 54 1.20 18.41 -0.41
C GLY A 54 2.00 19.69 -0.08
N SER A 55 2.70 19.65 1.06
CA SER A 55 3.51 20.73 1.61
C SER A 55 4.88 20.23 2.10
N GLY A 56 5.33 19.09 1.59
CA GLY A 56 6.57 18.43 1.96
C GLY A 56 6.39 17.45 3.11
N HIS A 57 7.52 17.08 3.73
CA HIS A 57 7.57 16.02 4.74
C HIS A 57 8.09 16.54 6.07
N VAL A 58 7.66 15.88 7.16
CA VAL A 58 8.19 16.15 8.50
C VAL A 58 8.35 14.84 9.27
N ARG A 59 9.36 14.79 10.13
CA ARG A 59 9.61 13.65 11.02
C ARG A 59 8.81 13.84 12.30
N VAL A 60 7.89 12.93 12.58
CA VAL A 60 7.04 12.95 13.78
C VAL A 60 7.31 11.71 14.64
N PRO A 61 7.07 11.75 15.96
CA PRO A 61 7.14 10.55 16.78
C PRO A 61 6.11 9.50 16.32
N ALA A 62 6.53 8.24 16.15
CA ALA A 62 5.62 7.14 15.79
C ALA A 62 4.58 6.84 16.89
N THR A 63 4.97 7.07 18.15
CA THR A 63 4.03 7.09 19.28
C THR A 63 3.45 8.49 19.37
N GLY A 64 2.14 8.62 19.13
CA GLY A 64 1.47 9.90 19.07
C GLY A 64 1.48 10.65 20.41
N ALA A 65 0.88 11.85 20.45
CA ALA A 65 0.81 12.66 21.67
C ALA A 65 -0.25 12.19 22.69
N ALA A 66 -0.89 11.04 22.46
CA ALA A 66 -2.05 10.60 23.22
C ALA A 66 -1.68 10.17 24.65
N LYS A 67 -2.51 10.56 25.62
CA LYS A 67 -2.44 10.07 27.01
C LYS A 67 -3.03 8.64 27.09
N ALA A 68 -2.83 7.99 28.24
CA ALA A 68 -3.42 6.68 28.51
C ALA A 68 -4.95 6.73 28.36
N ALA A 69 -5.50 5.80 27.57
CA ALA A 69 -6.93 5.77 27.26
C ALA A 69 -7.77 5.55 28.52
N ALA A 70 -8.87 6.30 28.66
CA ALA A 70 -9.87 6.05 29.68
C ALA A 70 -10.49 4.65 29.52
N ARG A 71 -10.97 4.09 30.63
CA ARG A 71 -11.64 2.79 30.61
C ARG A 71 -12.98 2.91 29.88
N LEU A 72 -13.11 2.18 28.78
CA LEU A 72 -14.38 2.00 28.06
C LEU A 72 -15.43 1.32 28.95
N SER A 73 -16.70 1.63 28.72
CA SER A 73 -17.84 0.93 29.34
C SER A 73 -17.90 -0.54 28.89
N GLY A 74 -18.70 -1.37 29.56
CA GLY A 74 -18.86 -2.79 29.20
C GLY A 74 -19.28 -2.99 27.74
N ALA A 75 -20.35 -2.32 27.31
CA ALA A 75 -20.84 -2.38 25.93
C ALA A 75 -19.85 -1.79 24.92
N ALA A 76 -19.17 -0.68 25.27
CA ALA A 76 -18.15 -0.09 24.40
C ALA A 76 -16.96 -1.04 24.19
N ARG A 77 -16.58 -1.82 25.20
CA ARG A 77 -15.53 -2.84 25.08
C ARG A 77 -15.93 -4.04 24.22
N GLU A 78 -17.21 -4.37 24.15
CA GLU A 78 -17.71 -5.46 23.30
C GLU A 78 -17.76 -5.04 21.82
N ALA A 79 -18.01 -3.76 21.56
CA ALA A 79 -17.96 -3.18 20.22
C ALA A 79 -16.53 -2.89 19.75
N ASP A 80 -15.61 -2.60 20.66
CA ASP A 80 -14.23 -2.27 20.33
C ASP A 80 -13.49 -3.40 19.62
N GLY A 81 -12.88 -3.08 18.48
CA GLY A 81 -12.17 -4.00 17.62
C GLY A 81 -13.04 -4.89 16.75
N GLN A 82 -14.36 -4.68 16.70
CA GLN A 82 -15.20 -5.42 15.76
C GLN A 82 -14.76 -5.14 14.33
N VAL A 83 -14.66 -6.22 13.54
CA VAL A 83 -14.24 -6.18 12.15
C VAL A 83 -15.42 -6.52 11.27
N THR A 84 -15.74 -5.65 10.31
CA THR A 84 -16.80 -5.88 9.33
C THR A 84 -16.23 -5.82 7.91
N LYS A 85 -16.52 -6.86 7.10
CA LYS A 85 -16.23 -6.84 5.67
C LYS A 85 -17.25 -5.96 4.96
N MET A 86 -16.89 -4.70 4.73
CA MET A 86 -17.75 -3.70 4.09
C MET A 86 -17.93 -3.98 2.60
N ILE A 87 -16.85 -4.38 1.91
CA ILE A 87 -16.85 -4.78 0.50
C ILE A 87 -16.22 -6.16 0.39
N ASP A 88 -16.96 -7.10 -0.20
CA ASP A 88 -16.52 -8.49 -0.42
C ASP A 88 -16.49 -8.80 -1.91
N ASN A 89 -15.29 -8.78 -2.48
CA ASN A 89 -15.06 -9.17 -3.87
C ASN A 89 -14.33 -10.51 -4.00
N GLY A 90 -14.05 -11.20 -2.89
CA GLY A 90 -13.34 -12.47 -2.90
C GLY A 90 -12.49 -12.73 -1.64
N PRO A 91 -11.75 -13.85 -1.63
CA PRO A 91 -10.84 -14.18 -0.54
C PRO A 91 -9.69 -13.17 -0.46
N THR A 92 -9.18 -12.94 0.75
CA THR A 92 -8.05 -12.03 1.03
C THR A 92 -6.78 -12.43 0.28
N ALA A 93 -6.60 -13.72 0.01
CA ALA A 93 -5.45 -14.22 -0.76
C ALA A 93 -5.41 -13.73 -2.21
N ASP A 94 -6.52 -13.21 -2.75
CA ASP A 94 -6.63 -12.81 -4.16
C ASP A 94 -7.12 -11.36 -4.33
N ARG A 95 -7.32 -10.61 -3.26
CA ARG A 95 -7.83 -9.24 -3.31
C ARG A 95 -6.91 -8.33 -2.53
N LEU A 96 -6.81 -7.09 -2.98
CA LEU A 96 -6.18 -6.03 -2.23
C LEU A 96 -7.10 -5.68 -1.05
N ASP A 97 -6.64 -5.91 0.18
CA ASP A 97 -7.42 -5.69 1.39
C ASP A 97 -7.14 -4.29 1.97
N VAL A 98 -8.14 -3.41 1.90
CA VAL A 98 -8.08 -2.07 2.52
C VAL A 98 -8.71 -2.12 3.90
N VAL A 99 -7.99 -1.66 4.93
CA VAL A 99 -8.52 -1.54 6.29
C VAL A 99 -8.82 -0.08 6.61
N VAL A 100 -10.10 0.21 6.88
CA VAL A 100 -10.57 1.52 7.31
C VAL A 100 -10.82 1.49 8.82
N ILE A 101 -10.23 2.43 9.57
CA ILE A 101 -10.36 2.52 11.03
C ILE A 101 -10.88 3.91 11.39
N GLY A 102 -11.92 3.98 12.21
CA GLY A 102 -12.47 5.25 12.68
C GLY A 102 -11.81 5.70 13.98
N ASP A 103 -11.40 6.97 14.09
CA ASP A 103 -10.99 7.55 15.36
C ASP A 103 -11.89 8.71 15.78
N GLY A 104 -12.11 8.83 17.08
CA GLY A 104 -12.99 9.85 17.66
C GLY A 104 -14.49 9.52 17.51
N TYR A 105 -14.86 8.28 17.23
CA TYR A 105 -16.24 7.79 17.27
C TYR A 105 -16.50 7.04 18.57
N THR A 106 -17.48 7.49 19.34
CA THR A 106 -17.98 6.74 20.51
C THR A 106 -18.80 5.53 20.06
N ALA A 107 -19.12 4.62 21.00
CA ALA A 107 -19.92 3.42 20.71
C ALA A 107 -21.26 3.75 20.02
N ASP A 108 -21.93 4.83 20.43
CA ASP A 108 -23.21 5.27 19.85
C ASP A 108 -23.05 5.92 18.47
N GLN A 109 -21.81 6.21 18.05
CA GLN A 109 -21.47 6.83 16.76
C GLN A 109 -20.87 5.83 15.76
N LEU A 110 -20.76 4.54 16.09
CA LEU A 110 -20.24 3.54 15.14
C LEU A 110 -21.09 3.46 13.87
N GLY A 111 -22.41 3.66 13.96
CA GLY A 111 -23.26 3.77 12.78
C GLY A 111 -22.86 4.91 11.83
N GLN A 112 -22.38 6.03 12.40
CA GLN A 112 -21.84 7.16 11.64
C GLN A 112 -20.48 6.80 11.02
N PHE A 113 -19.56 6.19 11.78
CA PHE A 113 -18.28 5.70 11.26
C PHE A 113 -18.47 4.80 10.03
N HIS A 114 -19.36 3.81 10.12
CA HIS A 114 -19.64 2.89 9.01
C HIS A 114 -20.22 3.62 7.78
N ALA A 115 -20.99 4.69 7.98
CA ALA A 115 -21.49 5.52 6.89
C ALA A 115 -20.36 6.35 6.25
N ASP A 116 -19.49 6.94 7.07
CA ASP A 116 -18.35 7.74 6.61
C ASP A 116 -17.32 6.88 5.87
N ALA A 117 -17.07 5.65 6.35
CA ALA A 117 -16.22 4.68 5.67
C ALA A 117 -16.74 4.33 4.27
N ARG A 118 -18.06 4.09 4.14
CA ARG A 118 -18.70 3.87 2.83
C ARG A 118 -18.60 5.08 1.92
N ALA A 119 -18.89 6.27 2.44
CA ALA A 119 -18.82 7.51 1.67
C ALA A 119 -17.40 7.78 1.18
N LYS A 120 -16.41 7.63 2.06
CA LYS A 120 -15.00 7.83 1.70
C LYS A 120 -14.52 6.82 0.67
N TRP A 121 -14.88 5.54 0.83
CA TRP A 121 -14.54 4.53 -0.16
C TRP A 121 -15.20 4.79 -1.52
N ALA A 122 -16.43 5.31 -1.54
CA ALA A 122 -17.09 5.73 -2.77
C ALA A 122 -16.37 6.91 -3.46
N GLU A 123 -15.80 7.85 -2.70
CA GLU A 123 -14.96 8.91 -3.25
C GLU A 123 -13.68 8.35 -3.88
N VAL A 124 -12.99 7.43 -3.18
CA VAL A 124 -11.76 6.77 -3.70
C VAL A 124 -12.06 6.02 -4.99
N THR A 125 -13.13 5.21 -5.00
CA THR A 125 -13.53 4.39 -6.16
C THR A 125 -14.23 5.16 -7.28
N ALA A 126 -14.36 6.49 -7.15
CA ALA A 126 -14.79 7.37 -8.23
C ALA A 126 -13.62 7.91 -9.09
N VAL A 127 -12.37 7.69 -8.66
CA VAL A 127 -11.17 8.13 -9.38
C VAL A 127 -10.55 6.97 -10.14
N GLU A 128 -10.16 7.17 -11.40
CA GLU A 128 -9.41 6.17 -12.15
C GLU A 128 -7.95 6.07 -11.65
N PRO A 129 -7.34 4.88 -11.55
CA PRO A 129 -7.86 3.59 -12.03
C PRO A 129 -8.75 2.82 -11.02
N TYR A 130 -9.02 3.33 -9.81
CA TYR A 130 -9.88 2.62 -8.84
C TYR A 130 -11.28 2.32 -9.41
N THR A 131 -11.88 3.24 -10.15
CA THR A 131 -13.20 3.03 -10.78
C THR A 131 -13.22 1.76 -11.62
N THR A 132 -12.22 1.57 -12.48
CA THR A 132 -12.10 0.39 -13.35
C THR A 132 -11.83 -0.89 -12.58
N TYR A 133 -10.98 -0.84 -11.55
CA TYR A 133 -10.46 -2.02 -10.85
C TYR A 133 -11.10 -2.28 -9.48
N ARG A 134 -12.20 -1.62 -9.12
CA ARG A 134 -12.84 -1.73 -7.80
C ARG A 134 -13.15 -3.17 -7.35
N ASP A 135 -13.35 -4.11 -8.29
CA ASP A 135 -13.59 -5.54 -7.99
C ASP A 135 -12.30 -6.29 -7.57
N LEU A 136 -11.13 -5.66 -7.61
CA LEU A 136 -9.88 -6.19 -7.06
C LEU A 136 -9.75 -5.95 -5.55
N PHE A 137 -10.63 -5.14 -4.96
CA PHE A 137 -10.49 -4.69 -3.58
C PHE A 137 -11.49 -5.38 -2.67
N ASN A 138 -11.04 -5.81 -1.51
CA ASN A 138 -11.89 -5.95 -0.34
C ASN A 138 -11.74 -4.70 0.52
N VAL A 139 -12.78 -4.36 1.29
CA VAL A 139 -12.69 -3.30 2.28
C VAL A 139 -13.22 -3.79 3.61
N TRP A 140 -12.39 -3.62 4.63
CA TRP A 140 -12.69 -3.94 6.02
C TRP A 140 -12.85 -2.66 6.81
N THR A 141 -13.80 -2.65 7.74
CA THR A 141 -13.89 -1.62 8.77
C THR A 141 -13.49 -2.24 10.09
N VAL A 142 -12.73 -1.51 10.90
CA VAL A 142 -12.39 -1.89 12.28
C VAL A 142 -12.88 -0.79 13.21
N ASP A 143 -13.75 -1.17 14.13
CA ASP A 143 -14.38 -0.25 15.08
C ASP A 143 -13.38 0.07 16.21
N ALA A 144 -12.68 1.19 16.14
CA ALA A 144 -11.85 1.67 17.24
C ALA A 144 -12.65 2.64 18.12
N VAL A 145 -13.21 2.12 19.21
CA VAL A 145 -14.19 2.85 20.02
C VAL A 145 -13.48 3.89 20.89
N SER A 146 -13.72 5.17 20.62
CA SER A 146 -13.18 6.28 21.39
C SER A 146 -14.01 6.56 22.64
N ALA A 147 -13.33 7.00 23.71
CA ALA A 147 -14.00 7.47 24.93
C ALA A 147 -14.72 8.82 24.71
N GLN A 148 -14.23 9.64 23.78
CA GLN A 148 -14.80 10.94 23.44
C GLN A 148 -15.04 11.08 21.95
N SER A 149 -16.10 11.81 21.60
CA SER A 149 -16.38 12.23 20.22
C SER A 149 -15.41 13.34 19.79
N GLY A 150 -15.00 13.30 18.52
CA GLY A 150 -14.07 14.27 17.94
C GLY A 150 -12.61 13.87 18.13
N VAL A 151 -11.69 14.71 17.62
CA VAL A 151 -10.23 14.50 17.73
C VAL A 151 -9.54 15.71 18.36
N SER A 152 -8.31 15.52 18.86
CA SER A 152 -7.54 16.62 19.45
C SER A 152 -7.16 17.67 18.40
N GLY A 153 -7.07 18.94 18.79
CA GLY A 153 -6.75 20.04 17.88
C GLY A 153 -7.95 20.66 17.12
N ASP A 154 -9.17 20.17 17.39
CA ASP A 154 -10.44 20.67 16.83
C ASP A 154 -11.40 21.12 17.97
N PRO A 155 -11.81 22.40 18.05
CA PRO A 155 -11.64 23.47 17.05
C PRO A 155 -10.26 24.13 17.01
N GLY A 156 -9.44 24.00 18.04
CA GLY A 156 -8.12 24.64 18.13
C GLY A 156 -7.07 23.78 18.83
N PRO A 157 -5.80 24.20 18.82
CA PRO A 157 -4.66 23.39 19.27
C PRO A 157 -4.73 22.97 20.75
N ASP A 158 -5.45 23.72 21.59
CA ASP A 158 -5.64 23.42 23.01
C ASP A 158 -6.75 22.36 23.27
N SER A 159 -7.50 21.97 22.24
CA SER A 159 -8.55 20.96 22.35
C SER A 159 -7.92 19.56 22.50
N VAL A 160 -8.19 18.90 23.62
CA VAL A 160 -7.70 17.54 23.89
C VAL A 160 -8.87 16.58 23.95
N ARG A 161 -8.77 15.49 23.19
CA ARG A 161 -9.73 14.39 23.16
C ARG A 161 -9.03 13.08 23.49
N ASP A 162 -9.70 12.26 24.29
CA ASP A 162 -9.30 10.89 24.56
C ASP A 162 -9.91 9.95 23.52
N THR A 163 -9.11 9.58 22.53
CA THR A 163 -9.53 8.79 21.37
C THR A 163 -8.74 7.50 21.22
N ALA A 164 -9.34 6.53 20.55
CA ALA A 164 -8.82 5.18 20.43
C ALA A 164 -7.45 5.13 19.73
N LEU A 165 -7.26 5.91 18.66
CA LEU A 165 -6.01 5.98 17.89
C LEU A 165 -5.16 7.21 18.22
N GLY A 166 -5.69 8.13 19.02
CA GLY A 166 -4.96 9.34 19.41
C GLY A 166 -4.75 10.33 18.28
N SER A 167 -5.63 10.38 17.28
CA SER A 167 -5.53 11.31 16.16
C SER A 167 -5.55 12.77 16.64
N TYR A 168 -4.72 13.62 16.05
CA TYR A 168 -4.63 15.02 16.41
C TYR A 168 -4.19 15.91 15.24
N PHE A 169 -4.82 17.08 15.14
CA PHE A 169 -4.37 18.19 14.29
C PHE A 169 -3.19 18.93 14.92
N TRP A 170 -2.62 19.91 14.19
CA TRP A 170 -1.49 20.73 14.66
C TRP A 170 -0.23 19.92 14.96
N CYS A 171 -0.09 18.75 14.34
CA CYS A 171 1.13 17.98 14.39
C CYS A 171 2.29 18.82 13.83
N GLU A 172 3.40 18.90 14.56
CA GLU A 172 4.53 19.79 14.24
C GLU A 172 4.11 21.26 14.02
N SER A 173 3.09 21.73 14.75
CA SER A 173 2.51 23.08 14.66
C SER A 173 1.87 23.42 13.31
N ILE A 174 1.54 22.41 12.50
CA ILE A 174 0.87 22.56 11.21
C ILE A 174 -0.60 22.18 11.36
N GLU A 175 -1.51 23.16 11.29
CA GLU A 175 -2.95 22.98 11.59
C GLU A 175 -3.57 21.75 10.91
N ARG A 176 -3.36 21.60 9.60
CA ARG A 176 -3.96 20.55 8.77
C ARG A 176 -3.26 19.19 8.85
N LEU A 177 -2.11 19.10 9.52
CA LEU A 177 -1.38 17.84 9.65
C LEU A 177 -2.06 16.99 10.73
N LEU A 178 -2.77 15.95 10.29
CA LEU A 178 -3.57 15.05 11.12
C LEU A 178 -2.77 13.78 11.39
N CYS A 179 -2.00 13.78 12.47
CA CYS A 179 -1.15 12.66 12.87
C CYS A 179 -1.91 11.65 13.74
N VAL A 180 -1.41 10.41 13.77
CA VAL A 180 -1.94 9.27 14.56
C VAL A 180 -0.84 8.62 15.41
N ASP A 181 -1.24 7.76 16.34
CA ASP A 181 -0.33 6.85 17.06
C ASP A 181 -0.22 5.53 16.29
N GLN A 182 0.91 5.30 15.60
CA GLN A 182 1.09 4.14 14.73
C GLN A 182 0.98 2.79 15.48
N PRO A 183 1.60 2.59 16.66
CA PRO A 183 1.38 1.37 17.43
C PRO A 183 -0.08 1.08 17.78
N LYS A 184 -0.89 2.11 18.04
CA LYS A 184 -2.34 1.91 18.25
C LYS A 184 -3.03 1.52 16.94
N VAL A 185 -2.71 2.18 15.83
CA VAL A 185 -3.23 1.79 14.51
C VAL A 185 -2.90 0.33 14.21
N ASP A 186 -1.64 -0.09 14.35
CA ASP A 186 -1.20 -1.47 14.16
C ASP A 186 -2.01 -2.46 15.03
N ALA A 187 -2.28 -2.12 16.29
CA ALA A 187 -3.07 -2.97 17.18
C ALA A 187 -4.51 -3.20 16.71
N TYR A 188 -5.11 -2.24 15.98
CA TYR A 188 -6.42 -2.42 15.35
C TYR A 188 -6.33 -3.08 13.97
N VAL A 189 -5.33 -2.75 13.16
CA VAL A 189 -5.09 -3.42 11.85
C VAL A 189 -4.91 -4.92 12.05
N ALA A 190 -4.17 -5.34 13.08
CA ALA A 190 -3.94 -6.75 13.41
C ALA A 190 -5.22 -7.55 13.74
N LYS A 191 -6.37 -6.88 13.96
CA LYS A 191 -7.66 -7.56 14.14
C LYS A 191 -8.29 -7.96 12.81
N ALA A 192 -7.97 -7.28 11.71
CA ALA A 192 -8.44 -7.60 10.38
C ALA A 192 -7.73 -8.86 9.82
N PRO A 193 -8.38 -9.64 8.93
CA PRO A 193 -7.78 -10.87 8.39
C PRO A 193 -6.61 -10.63 7.43
N ALA A 194 -6.55 -9.45 6.82
CA ALA A 194 -5.48 -9.00 5.93
C ALA A 194 -5.51 -7.47 5.80
N ALA A 195 -4.38 -6.87 5.44
CA ALA A 195 -4.25 -5.45 5.17
C ALA A 195 -3.08 -5.19 4.21
N ASP A 196 -3.37 -4.58 3.07
CA ASP A 196 -2.38 -4.04 2.12
C ASP A 196 -2.30 -2.52 2.21
N LEU A 197 -3.39 -1.85 2.59
CA LEU A 197 -3.49 -0.40 2.74
C LEU A 197 -4.34 -0.05 3.96
N VAL A 198 -3.95 0.98 4.71
CA VAL A 198 -4.70 1.47 5.87
C VAL A 198 -5.20 2.89 5.65
N ILE A 199 -6.48 3.13 5.95
CA ILE A 199 -7.10 4.45 5.97
C ILE A 199 -7.65 4.73 7.37
N VAL A 200 -7.19 5.81 8.01
CA VAL A 200 -7.72 6.28 9.29
C VAL A 200 -8.66 7.46 9.06
N LEU A 201 -9.91 7.33 9.50
CA LEU A 201 -10.91 8.38 9.42
C LEU A 201 -11.11 9.05 10.76
N ALA A 202 -10.69 10.31 10.88
CA ALA A 202 -10.96 11.13 12.06
C ALA A 202 -12.39 11.67 12.03
N ASN A 203 -13.14 11.53 13.12
CA ASN A 203 -14.45 12.13 13.31
C ASN A 203 -14.34 13.66 13.46
N SER A 204 -14.15 14.36 12.35
CA SER A 204 -14.04 15.82 12.29
C SER A 204 -14.47 16.34 10.93
N ALA A 205 -14.98 17.57 10.90
CA ALA A 205 -15.23 18.33 9.68
C ALA A 205 -14.09 19.31 9.34
N LYS A 206 -13.05 19.44 10.18
CA LYS A 206 -11.89 20.28 9.92
C LYS A 206 -11.04 19.67 8.81
N TYR A 207 -10.55 20.47 7.87
CA TYR A 207 -9.65 19.98 6.83
C TYR A 207 -8.34 19.48 7.42
N GLY A 208 -7.94 18.28 7.03
CA GLY A 208 -6.61 17.75 7.25
C GLY A 208 -6.48 16.28 6.90
N GLY A 209 -5.25 15.81 7.00
CA GLY A 209 -4.80 14.48 6.63
C GLY A 209 -3.30 14.34 6.81
N ALA A 210 -2.76 13.19 6.44
CA ALA A 210 -1.34 12.87 6.46
C ALA A 210 -1.07 11.57 5.69
N GLY A 211 0.10 11.49 5.07
CA GLY A 211 0.64 10.29 4.44
C GLY A 211 1.74 9.65 5.28
N TYR A 212 1.55 8.42 5.71
CA TYR A 212 2.60 7.58 6.28
C TYR A 212 2.98 6.56 5.21
N ASN A 213 3.92 6.94 4.35
CA ASN A 213 4.18 6.24 3.08
C ASN A 213 5.26 5.13 3.20
N GLU A 214 5.71 4.85 4.42
CA GLU A 214 6.59 3.72 4.74
C GLU A 214 5.77 2.44 5.02
N PRO A 215 6.16 1.28 4.48
CA PRO A 215 5.51 0.01 4.82
C PRO A 215 5.60 -0.29 6.31
N SER A 216 4.53 -0.88 6.86
CA SER A 216 4.52 -1.30 8.26
C SER A 216 5.64 -2.31 8.52
N PRO A 217 6.55 -2.04 9.49
CA PRO A 217 7.64 -2.95 9.81
C PRO A 217 7.16 -4.25 10.48
N THR A 218 5.90 -4.27 10.94
CA THR A 218 5.32 -5.36 11.73
C THR A 218 4.25 -6.13 10.96
N LEU A 219 3.42 -5.44 10.19
CA LEU A 219 2.24 -6.01 9.53
C LEU A 219 2.33 -6.01 8.00
N GLY A 220 3.29 -5.30 7.41
CA GLY A 220 3.59 -5.35 5.97
C GLY A 220 2.63 -4.60 5.05
N TYR A 221 1.61 -3.91 5.56
CA TYR A 221 0.79 -3.00 4.75
C TYR A 221 1.62 -1.81 4.24
N GLU A 222 1.24 -1.24 3.11
CA GLU A 222 2.11 -0.32 2.32
C GLU A 222 2.16 1.12 2.84
N GLY A 223 1.18 1.53 3.65
CA GLY A 223 1.14 2.85 4.26
C GLY A 223 -0.17 3.13 5.00
N ILE A 224 -0.21 4.26 5.71
CA ILE A 224 -1.39 4.81 6.38
C ILE A 224 -1.74 6.14 5.74
N SER A 225 -2.98 6.28 5.31
CA SER A 225 -3.54 7.59 4.97
C SER A 225 -4.51 8.04 6.05
N THR A 226 -4.35 9.27 6.56
CA THR A 226 -5.31 9.87 7.48
C THR A 226 -6.17 10.89 6.75
N ALA A 227 -7.45 10.95 7.10
CA ALA A 227 -8.37 11.93 6.55
C ALA A 227 -9.46 12.29 7.57
N SER A 228 -9.86 13.56 7.58
CA SER A 228 -11.10 13.96 8.24
C SER A 228 -12.31 13.40 7.51
N ALA A 229 -13.14 12.65 8.22
CA ALA A 229 -14.31 11.98 7.65
C ALA A 229 -15.34 12.97 7.08
N GLY A 230 -15.57 14.08 7.80
CA GLY A 230 -16.58 15.08 7.47
C GLY A 230 -16.12 16.17 6.51
N HIS A 231 -14.88 16.10 5.98
CA HIS A 231 -14.36 17.13 5.07
C HIS A 231 -14.15 16.60 3.64
N PRO A 232 -14.79 17.21 2.61
CA PRO A 232 -14.74 16.68 1.24
C PRO A 232 -13.34 16.69 0.63
N LYS A 233 -12.51 17.71 0.93
CA LYS A 233 -11.14 17.77 0.39
C LYS A 233 -10.18 16.80 1.07
N SER A 234 -10.48 16.33 2.28
CA SER A 234 -9.64 15.33 2.96
C SER A 234 -9.74 13.97 2.26
N GLY A 235 -10.81 13.69 1.50
CA GLY A 235 -10.85 12.51 0.65
C GLY A 235 -9.87 12.54 -0.51
N GLN A 236 -9.61 13.72 -1.08
CA GLN A 236 -8.61 13.87 -2.14
C GLN A 236 -7.19 13.68 -1.61
N VAL A 237 -6.91 14.14 -0.38
CA VAL A 237 -5.67 13.80 0.33
C VAL A 237 -5.54 12.28 0.43
N ALA A 238 -6.59 11.59 0.87
CA ALA A 238 -6.52 10.13 0.99
C ALA A 238 -6.17 9.42 -0.33
N ILE A 239 -6.75 9.86 -1.44
CA ILE A 239 -6.47 9.29 -2.77
C ILE A 239 -5.02 9.60 -3.20
N HIS A 240 -4.52 10.81 -2.94
CA HIS A 240 -3.13 11.18 -3.16
C HIS A 240 -2.16 10.26 -2.39
N GLU A 241 -2.39 10.04 -1.09
CA GLU A 241 -1.53 9.16 -0.28
C GLU A 241 -1.51 7.71 -0.76
N THR A 242 -2.62 7.23 -1.32
CA THR A 242 -2.64 5.90 -1.93
C THR A 242 -1.75 5.81 -3.18
N GLY A 243 -1.45 6.93 -3.83
CA GLY A 243 -0.50 7.04 -4.94
C GLY A 243 0.92 6.65 -4.51
N HIS A 244 1.34 7.11 -3.34
CA HIS A 244 2.60 6.68 -2.73
C HIS A 244 2.54 5.22 -2.29
N SER A 245 1.51 4.85 -1.54
CA SER A 245 1.41 3.52 -0.92
C SER A 245 1.32 2.40 -1.98
N LEU A 246 0.40 2.52 -2.95
CA LEU A 246 0.16 1.48 -3.95
C LEU A 246 0.92 1.73 -5.26
N GLY A 247 1.03 2.98 -5.71
CA GLY A 247 1.71 3.31 -6.97
C GLY A 247 3.22 3.45 -6.85
N LYS A 248 3.76 3.61 -5.62
CA LYS A 248 5.15 4.00 -5.38
C LYS A 248 5.52 5.27 -6.17
N LEU A 249 4.55 6.18 -6.27
CA LEU A 249 4.72 7.48 -6.90
C LEU A 249 5.45 8.42 -5.94
N ALA A 250 6.18 9.37 -6.49
CA ALA A 250 6.69 10.52 -5.75
C ALA A 250 5.78 11.73 -5.96
N ASP A 251 5.98 12.75 -5.13
CA ASP A 251 5.33 14.02 -5.32
C ASP A 251 5.80 14.75 -6.57
N GLU A 252 4.87 15.46 -7.21
CA GLU A 252 5.12 16.23 -8.42
C GLU A 252 5.11 17.74 -8.16
N TYR A 253 4.80 18.16 -6.93
CA TYR A 253 4.89 19.56 -6.51
C TYR A 253 6.33 19.98 -6.17
N PHE A 254 6.60 21.28 -6.17
CA PHE A 254 7.92 21.87 -5.92
C PHE A 254 7.83 23.21 -5.19
N TYR A 255 8.92 23.62 -4.52
CA TYR A 255 8.90 24.77 -3.61
C TYR A 255 9.90 25.88 -3.96
N PRO A 256 9.49 26.88 -4.75
CA PRO A 256 10.30 28.06 -4.98
C PRO A 256 10.62 28.81 -3.68
N GLY A 257 11.90 29.10 -3.44
CA GLY A 257 12.36 29.90 -2.30
C GLY A 257 12.47 29.16 -0.98
N VAL A 258 12.29 27.83 -0.96
CA VAL A 258 12.62 27.00 0.21
C VAL A 258 14.08 26.55 0.08
N PRO A 259 14.94 26.81 1.08
CA PRO A 259 16.32 26.34 1.08
C PRO A 259 16.41 24.83 0.87
N ASP A 260 17.45 24.40 0.15
CA ASP A 260 17.77 23.01 -0.20
C ASP A 260 16.86 22.38 -1.28
N TYR A 261 15.80 23.07 -1.73
CA TYR A 261 14.91 22.62 -2.81
C TYR A 261 15.07 23.40 -4.13
N GLU A 262 16.12 24.21 -4.27
CA GLU A 262 16.34 24.99 -5.50
C GLU A 262 16.69 24.10 -6.70
N LYS A 263 17.50 23.05 -6.48
CA LYS A 263 17.95 22.15 -7.54
C LYS A 263 18.28 20.75 -7.03
N TYR A 264 17.68 19.76 -7.65
CA TYR A 264 18.08 18.37 -7.44
C TYR A 264 19.40 18.07 -8.14
N THR A 265 20.33 17.43 -7.43
CA THR A 265 21.65 17.01 -7.95
C THR A 265 21.97 15.55 -7.67
N GLY A 266 20.99 14.79 -7.19
CA GLY A 266 21.12 13.38 -6.84
C GLY A 266 21.03 12.44 -8.06
N PRO A 267 21.05 11.12 -7.82
CA PRO A 267 20.91 10.10 -8.87
C PRO A 267 19.48 10.09 -9.46
N GLU A 268 19.30 9.37 -10.57
CA GLU A 268 17.96 9.11 -11.13
C GLU A 268 17.04 8.47 -10.06
N PRO A 269 15.88 9.08 -9.74
CA PRO A 269 14.94 8.53 -8.76
C PRO A 269 14.42 7.14 -9.16
N ALA A 270 13.91 6.36 -8.20
CA ALA A 270 13.40 5.01 -8.47
C ALA A 270 11.92 5.02 -8.89
N ASP A 271 11.16 5.95 -8.32
CA ASP A 271 9.75 6.24 -8.60
C ASP A 271 9.48 6.51 -10.08
N SER A 272 8.26 6.18 -10.52
CA SER A 272 7.94 6.14 -11.95
C SER A 272 7.57 7.49 -12.55
N ASN A 273 7.26 8.49 -11.72
CA ASN A 273 6.74 9.79 -12.13
C ASN A 273 7.68 10.97 -11.84
N THR A 274 8.94 10.73 -11.46
CA THR A 274 10.00 11.76 -11.51
C THR A 274 11.26 11.25 -12.20
N SER A 275 12.05 12.17 -12.77
CA SER A 275 13.20 11.85 -13.61
C SER A 275 14.21 13.00 -13.64
N THR A 276 15.51 12.71 -13.69
CA THR A 276 16.55 13.72 -14.00
C THR A 276 16.73 13.92 -15.51
N LEU A 277 16.10 13.05 -16.32
CA LEU A 277 16.09 13.09 -17.78
C LEU A 277 15.01 14.03 -18.30
N ASP A 278 15.41 14.97 -19.16
CA ASP A 278 14.51 15.67 -20.08
C ASP A 278 13.90 14.70 -21.11
N ALA A 279 12.94 15.18 -21.89
CA ALA A 279 12.17 14.36 -22.83
C ALA A 279 13.05 13.71 -23.91
N ASP A 280 14.02 14.44 -24.45
CA ASP A 280 14.90 13.94 -25.52
C ASP A 280 15.81 12.82 -25.02
N ARG A 281 16.44 13.02 -23.85
CA ARG A 281 17.27 12.00 -23.21
C ARG A 281 16.45 10.79 -22.80
N MET A 282 15.26 11.01 -22.24
CA MET A 282 14.35 9.94 -21.86
C MET A 282 13.94 9.08 -23.06
N ALA A 283 13.61 9.71 -24.19
CA ALA A 283 13.29 9.03 -25.45
C ALA A 283 14.49 8.26 -26.00
N ALA A 284 15.67 8.89 -26.05
CA ALA A 284 16.89 8.27 -26.56
C ALA A 284 17.33 7.06 -25.72
N GLN A 285 17.22 7.15 -24.39
CA GLN A 285 17.60 6.09 -23.46
C GLN A 285 16.50 5.04 -23.28
N ARG A 286 15.27 5.29 -23.74
CA ARG A 286 14.09 4.44 -23.50
C ARG A 286 13.88 4.16 -22.00
N ALA A 287 13.98 5.21 -21.20
CA ALA A 287 13.87 5.16 -19.75
C ALA A 287 12.54 5.78 -19.26
N LYS A 288 12.16 5.49 -18.01
CA LYS A 288 10.99 6.11 -17.35
C LYS A 288 9.73 6.02 -18.22
N TRP A 289 9.01 7.13 -18.40
CA TRP A 289 7.77 7.19 -19.16
C TRP A 289 7.96 7.49 -20.65
N TYR A 290 9.11 7.15 -21.26
CA TYR A 290 9.36 7.41 -22.68
C TYR A 290 8.25 6.90 -23.62
N ARG A 291 7.56 5.82 -23.24
CA ARG A 291 6.44 5.22 -24.00
C ARG A 291 5.20 6.09 -24.04
N TRP A 292 5.11 7.08 -23.16
CA TRP A 292 3.99 7.97 -23.00
C TRP A 292 4.25 9.37 -23.57
N LEU A 293 5.50 9.73 -23.91
CA LEU A 293 5.83 11.06 -24.45
C LEU A 293 4.96 11.43 -25.65
N GLY A 294 4.33 12.61 -25.59
CA GLY A 294 3.43 13.14 -26.60
C GLY A 294 1.96 12.73 -26.46
N GLU A 295 1.64 11.80 -25.55
CA GLU A 295 0.26 11.33 -25.37
C GLU A 295 -0.58 12.32 -24.54
N PRO A 296 -1.86 12.55 -24.89
CA PRO A 296 -2.79 13.27 -24.03
C PRO A 296 -3.07 12.45 -22.77
N SER A 297 -3.07 13.10 -21.62
CA SER A 297 -3.17 12.47 -20.30
C SER A 297 -4.48 12.82 -19.58
N PRO A 298 -5.05 11.93 -18.74
CA PRO A 298 -6.34 12.14 -18.08
C PRO A 298 -6.44 13.39 -17.20
N ASP A 299 -5.31 13.88 -16.68
CA ASP A 299 -5.20 15.13 -15.92
C ASP A 299 -5.45 16.40 -16.76
N GLY A 300 -5.54 16.25 -18.09
CA GLY A 300 -5.77 17.31 -19.07
C GLY A 300 -4.49 17.83 -19.74
N GLY A 301 -3.31 17.35 -19.35
CA GLY A 301 -2.03 17.68 -19.97
C GLY A 301 -1.64 16.77 -21.15
N THR A 302 -0.49 17.06 -21.74
CA THR A 302 0.23 16.15 -22.64
C THR A 302 1.44 15.63 -21.90
N VAL A 303 1.75 14.35 -22.01
CA VAL A 303 2.94 13.79 -21.38
C VAL A 303 4.20 14.32 -22.06
N GLY A 304 5.08 14.90 -21.28
CA GLY A 304 6.39 15.43 -21.67
C GLY A 304 7.39 15.23 -20.54
N ALA A 305 8.31 16.17 -20.37
CA ALA A 305 9.18 16.24 -19.19
C ALA A 305 9.18 17.69 -18.73
N TYR A 306 8.33 18.00 -17.75
CA TYR A 306 8.12 19.35 -17.22
C TYR A 306 9.05 19.56 -16.04
N GLU A 307 9.94 20.55 -16.11
CA GLU A 307 10.89 20.82 -15.03
C GLU A 307 10.14 21.23 -13.74
N GLY A 308 10.62 20.74 -12.62
CA GLY A 308 10.01 20.88 -11.29
C GLY A 308 9.23 19.64 -10.86
N GLY A 309 9.52 19.12 -9.68
CA GLY A 309 8.88 17.94 -9.10
C GLY A 309 9.76 17.32 -8.02
N GLY A 310 9.21 16.41 -7.22
CA GLY A 310 9.91 15.84 -6.08
C GLY A 310 10.44 16.91 -5.12
N TYR A 311 9.65 17.98 -4.90
CA TYR A 311 9.97 19.17 -4.11
C TYR A 311 10.93 20.17 -4.77
N TYR A 312 11.76 19.75 -5.73
CA TYR A 312 12.80 20.57 -6.33
C TYR A 312 12.28 21.44 -7.49
N VAL A 313 12.74 22.70 -7.53
CA VAL A 313 12.36 23.64 -8.61
C VAL A 313 13.01 23.26 -9.94
N THR A 314 14.26 22.80 -9.92
CA THR A 314 15.03 22.42 -11.12
C THR A 314 15.75 21.08 -10.95
N GLY A 315 16.16 20.46 -12.05
CA GLY A 315 16.95 19.21 -12.05
C GLY A 315 16.14 17.91 -11.93
N LEU A 316 14.85 18.00 -11.60
CA LEU A 316 13.87 16.93 -11.75
C LEU A 316 12.76 17.36 -12.70
N TYR A 317 12.19 16.38 -13.40
CA TYR A 317 11.08 16.52 -14.30
C TYR A 317 9.92 15.64 -13.85
N ARG A 318 8.70 16.14 -14.04
CA ARG A 318 7.43 15.41 -13.91
C ARG A 318 6.78 15.17 -15.29
N PRO A 319 5.82 14.23 -15.42
CA PRO A 319 5.34 13.81 -16.73
C PRO A 319 4.38 14.81 -17.38
N THR A 320 3.58 15.51 -16.61
CA THR A 320 2.56 16.45 -17.09
C THR A 320 2.62 17.74 -16.30
N ASP A 321 1.92 18.80 -16.74
CA ASP A 321 1.85 20.00 -15.91
C ASP A 321 1.19 19.71 -14.56
N ASN A 322 0.11 18.92 -14.51
CA ASN A 322 -0.59 18.57 -13.26
C ASN A 322 -0.89 17.08 -13.17
N SER A 323 -1.14 16.59 -11.97
CA SER A 323 -1.74 15.29 -11.66
C SER A 323 -2.22 15.33 -10.22
N ILE A 324 -2.88 14.29 -9.71
CA ILE A 324 -3.18 14.21 -8.27
C ILE A 324 -1.93 14.25 -7.39
N MET A 325 -0.77 13.80 -7.90
CA MET A 325 0.51 13.87 -7.20
C MET A 325 1.08 15.30 -7.13
N ARG A 326 0.43 16.26 -7.80
CA ARG A 326 0.76 17.69 -7.73
C ARG A 326 -0.38 18.53 -7.16
N VAL A 327 -1.62 18.29 -7.59
CA VAL A 327 -2.81 19.12 -7.34
C VAL A 327 -4.01 18.25 -7.00
N LEU A 328 -4.63 18.46 -5.83
CA LEU A 328 -5.82 17.71 -5.41
C LEU A 328 -6.99 17.90 -6.40
N GLY A 329 -7.79 16.85 -6.59
CA GLY A 329 -8.94 16.88 -7.51
C GLY A 329 -8.59 16.68 -8.98
N LYS A 330 -7.32 16.53 -9.33
CA LYS A 330 -6.89 16.06 -10.65
C LYS A 330 -6.84 14.53 -10.70
N PRO A 331 -7.07 13.91 -11.86
CA PRO A 331 -6.69 12.51 -12.08
C PRO A 331 -5.18 12.28 -11.98
N PHE A 332 -4.77 11.01 -11.84
CA PHE A 332 -3.39 10.60 -12.10
C PHE A 332 -3.02 10.87 -13.57
N ASN A 333 -1.76 11.23 -13.81
CA ASN A 333 -1.21 11.25 -15.17
C ASN A 333 -0.98 9.81 -15.68
N LEU A 334 -0.74 9.64 -16.99
CA LEU A 334 -0.60 8.29 -17.57
C LEU A 334 0.48 7.41 -16.92
N PRO A 335 1.71 7.89 -16.62
CA PRO A 335 2.68 7.11 -15.84
C PRO A 335 2.17 6.73 -14.45
N GLY A 336 1.47 7.65 -13.78
CA GLY A 336 0.79 7.39 -12.51
C GLY A 336 -0.29 6.32 -12.61
N VAL A 337 -1.13 6.36 -13.64
CA VAL A 337 -2.15 5.34 -13.91
C VAL A 337 -1.51 3.97 -14.11
N GLU A 338 -0.46 3.88 -14.92
CA GLU A 338 0.29 2.65 -15.16
C GLU A 338 0.87 2.08 -13.87
N ALA A 339 1.49 2.93 -13.05
CA ALA A 339 2.08 2.54 -11.77
C ALA A 339 1.02 2.07 -10.76
N MET A 340 -0.12 2.76 -10.69
CA MET A 340 -1.24 2.38 -9.83
C MET A 340 -1.84 1.03 -10.23
N ILE A 341 -2.03 0.78 -11.54
CA ILE A 341 -2.48 -0.53 -12.03
C ILE A 341 -1.45 -1.60 -11.63
N GLY A 342 -0.16 -1.36 -11.87
CA GLY A 342 0.90 -2.25 -11.40
C GLY A 342 0.83 -2.52 -9.90
N GLY A 343 0.53 -1.49 -9.10
CA GLY A 343 0.26 -1.57 -7.67
C GLY A 343 -0.89 -2.52 -7.32
N PHE A 344 -2.04 -2.36 -7.96
CA PHE A 344 -3.20 -3.20 -7.68
C PHE A 344 -2.90 -4.68 -7.94
N HIS A 345 -2.23 -4.99 -9.05
CA HIS A 345 -1.86 -6.36 -9.42
C HIS A 345 -0.69 -6.93 -8.60
N ARG A 346 0.01 -6.14 -7.76
CA ARG A 346 0.95 -6.69 -6.76
C ARG A 346 0.25 -7.34 -5.57
N HIS A 347 -0.96 -6.89 -5.25
CA HIS A 347 -1.72 -7.33 -4.07
C HIS A 347 -2.97 -8.15 -4.43
N ALA A 348 -3.41 -8.15 -5.70
CA ALA A 348 -4.59 -8.88 -6.14
C ALA A 348 -4.28 -9.91 -7.23
N ASN A 349 -4.91 -11.08 -7.14
CA ASN A 349 -4.88 -12.11 -8.18
C ASN A 349 -6.14 -12.03 -9.04
N LEU A 350 -5.99 -12.29 -10.33
CA LEU A 350 -7.07 -12.27 -11.31
C LEU A 350 -7.85 -13.60 -11.40
N VAL A 351 -7.33 -14.66 -10.79
CA VAL A 351 -7.94 -15.99 -10.79
C VAL A 351 -8.08 -16.49 -9.36
N THR A 352 -9.32 -16.60 -8.90
CA THR A 352 -9.66 -17.23 -7.63
C THR A 352 -10.21 -18.64 -7.87
N PRO A 353 -9.50 -19.73 -7.51
CA PRO A 353 -10.02 -21.08 -7.68
C PRO A 353 -11.21 -21.34 -6.73
N LEU A 354 -12.39 -21.62 -7.29
CA LEU A 354 -13.59 -22.00 -6.53
C LEU A 354 -13.66 -23.51 -6.29
N THR A 355 -13.01 -24.29 -7.16
CA THR A 355 -12.78 -25.71 -6.93
C THR A 355 -11.41 -25.88 -6.26
N PRO A 356 -11.29 -26.63 -5.14
CA PRO A 356 -9.99 -26.88 -4.49
C PRO A 356 -8.95 -27.44 -5.47
N THR A 357 -7.75 -26.86 -5.43
CA THR A 357 -6.61 -27.18 -6.31
C THR A 357 -5.70 -28.28 -5.76
N ASP A 358 -5.88 -28.66 -4.49
CA ASP A 358 -5.11 -29.66 -3.73
C ASP A 358 -5.52 -31.11 -3.99
N ARG A 359 -6.58 -31.34 -4.79
CA ARG A 359 -7.13 -32.66 -5.08
C ARG A 359 -7.20 -32.96 -6.58
N VAL A 360 -7.11 -34.25 -6.91
CA VAL A 360 -7.25 -34.72 -8.29
C VAL A 360 -8.72 -34.67 -8.72
N LEU A 361 -9.01 -33.88 -9.74
CA LEU A 361 -10.33 -33.85 -10.37
C LEU A 361 -10.52 -35.04 -11.31
N ARG A 362 -11.75 -35.55 -11.37
CA ARG A 362 -12.18 -36.78 -12.08
C ARG A 362 -13.32 -36.43 -13.01
N LEU A 363 -13.73 -37.35 -13.88
CA LEU A 363 -14.80 -37.13 -14.87
C LEU A 363 -16.05 -36.41 -14.34
N ARG A 364 -16.49 -36.69 -13.11
CA ARG A 364 -17.66 -36.06 -12.47
C ARG A 364 -17.43 -34.64 -11.95
N HIS A 365 -16.19 -34.18 -11.86
CA HIS A 365 -15.82 -32.90 -11.26
C HIS A 365 -15.76 -31.77 -12.32
N THR A 366 -15.87 -30.55 -11.83
CA THR A 366 -15.74 -29.32 -12.63
C THR A 366 -14.67 -28.44 -12.01
N ALA A 367 -13.71 -27.98 -12.81
CA ALA A 367 -12.79 -26.93 -12.41
C ALA A 367 -13.50 -25.58 -12.55
N LYS A 368 -13.53 -24.78 -11.48
CA LYS A 368 -14.23 -23.48 -11.44
C LYS A 368 -13.28 -22.42 -10.91
N ALA A 369 -13.29 -21.24 -11.53
CA ALA A 369 -12.58 -20.07 -11.06
C ALA A 369 -13.46 -18.82 -11.14
N ALA A 370 -13.34 -17.94 -10.15
CA ALA A 370 -13.84 -16.57 -10.23
C ALA A 370 -12.76 -15.69 -10.85
N VAL A 371 -13.21 -14.74 -11.68
CA VAL A 371 -12.38 -13.73 -12.33
C VAL A 371 -13.08 -12.38 -12.11
N PRO A 372 -12.40 -11.36 -11.56
CA PRO A 372 -12.97 -10.04 -11.33
C PRO A 372 -13.54 -9.43 -12.61
N ARG A 373 -14.54 -8.54 -12.48
CA ARG A 373 -14.99 -7.74 -13.62
C ARG A 373 -14.27 -6.41 -13.60
N LEU A 374 -13.92 -5.92 -14.78
CA LEU A 374 -13.46 -4.55 -14.93
C LEU A 374 -14.69 -3.67 -15.17
N ALA A 375 -14.73 -2.52 -14.52
CA ALA A 375 -15.87 -1.61 -14.60
C ALA A 375 -15.60 -0.34 -15.43
N GLY A 376 -14.48 -0.34 -16.17
CA GLY A 376 -14.11 0.75 -17.06
C GLY A 376 -15.17 1.02 -18.13
N ALA A 377 -15.33 2.29 -18.48
CA ALA A 377 -16.36 2.75 -19.41
C ALA A 377 -16.19 2.20 -20.84
N ASP A 378 -14.99 1.71 -21.19
CA ASP A 378 -14.70 1.11 -22.49
C ASP A 378 -15.16 -0.36 -22.62
N GLY A 379 -15.68 -0.94 -21.53
CA GLY A 379 -16.23 -2.30 -21.50
C GLY A 379 -15.19 -3.42 -21.62
N ARG A 380 -13.88 -3.11 -21.59
CA ARG A 380 -12.83 -4.14 -21.65
C ARG A 380 -12.94 -5.08 -20.46
N GLN A 381 -12.72 -6.37 -20.68
CA GLN A 381 -12.68 -7.40 -19.63
C GLN A 381 -11.37 -8.18 -19.70
N LEU A 382 -11.07 -8.90 -18.62
CA LEU A 382 -9.92 -9.79 -18.52
C LEU A 382 -10.02 -10.93 -19.54
N VAL A 383 -8.88 -11.29 -20.15
CA VAL A 383 -8.78 -12.38 -21.11
C VAL A 383 -8.58 -13.70 -20.36
N VAL A 384 -9.57 -14.59 -20.43
CA VAL A 384 -9.53 -15.89 -19.74
C VAL A 384 -9.21 -17.01 -20.72
N ARG A 385 -8.17 -17.79 -20.43
CA ARG A 385 -7.71 -18.91 -21.27
C ARG A 385 -7.51 -20.18 -20.46
N TRP A 386 -7.74 -21.32 -21.09
CA TRP A 386 -7.56 -22.65 -20.48
C TRP A 386 -6.49 -23.44 -21.22
N TYR A 387 -5.73 -24.24 -20.49
CA TYR A 387 -4.64 -25.06 -21.00
C TYR A 387 -4.70 -26.47 -20.42
N LEU A 388 -4.42 -27.48 -21.24
CA LEU A 388 -4.17 -28.85 -20.79
C LEU A 388 -2.73 -29.22 -21.15
N ASP A 389 -1.91 -29.52 -20.14
CA ASP A 389 -0.47 -29.80 -20.28
C ASP A 389 0.26 -28.73 -21.12
N GLY A 390 -0.08 -27.47 -20.89
CA GLY A 390 0.50 -26.31 -21.60
C GLY A 390 -0.07 -26.05 -23.00
N ARG A 391 -0.99 -26.89 -23.51
CA ARG A 391 -1.66 -26.65 -24.80
C ARG A 391 -2.98 -25.92 -24.59
N GLU A 392 -3.16 -24.80 -25.28
CA GLU A 392 -4.38 -23.98 -25.18
C GLU A 392 -5.62 -24.73 -25.67
N LEU A 393 -6.69 -24.68 -24.87
CA LEU A 393 -8.02 -25.22 -25.17
C LEU A 393 -8.94 -24.10 -25.67
N LYS A 394 -8.74 -23.62 -26.90
CA LYS A 394 -9.45 -22.46 -27.47
C LYS A 394 -10.98 -22.50 -27.35
N ARG A 395 -11.59 -23.69 -27.36
CA ARG A 395 -13.05 -23.86 -27.18
C ARG A 395 -13.58 -23.43 -25.80
N PHE A 396 -12.69 -23.24 -24.84
CA PHE A 396 -13.00 -22.79 -23.47
C PHE A 396 -12.56 -21.35 -23.21
N GLU A 397 -12.10 -20.61 -24.22
CA GLU A 397 -11.80 -19.17 -24.08
C GLU A 397 -12.98 -18.41 -23.47
N GLY A 398 -12.69 -17.52 -22.53
CA GLY A 398 -13.68 -16.72 -21.80
C GLY A 398 -14.50 -17.49 -20.75
N ARG A 399 -14.40 -18.82 -20.68
CA ARG A 399 -15.15 -19.62 -19.70
C ARG A 399 -14.51 -19.55 -18.32
N ARG A 400 -15.35 -19.56 -17.29
CA ARG A 400 -14.96 -19.59 -15.87
C ARG A 400 -15.02 -20.99 -15.24
N GLU A 401 -15.53 -21.96 -15.99
CA GLU A 401 -15.59 -23.35 -15.56
C GLU A 401 -15.44 -24.32 -16.73
N VAL A 402 -14.79 -25.46 -16.46
CA VAL A 402 -14.58 -26.57 -17.40
C VAL A 402 -14.82 -27.89 -16.68
N ARG A 403 -15.70 -28.73 -17.23
CA ARG A 403 -15.93 -30.09 -16.71
C ARG A 403 -14.80 -31.00 -17.17
N VAL A 404 -14.32 -31.88 -16.29
CA VAL A 404 -13.24 -32.83 -16.66
C VAL A 404 -13.67 -33.74 -17.81
N ALA A 405 -14.95 -34.13 -17.86
CA ALA A 405 -15.51 -34.90 -18.97
C ALA A 405 -15.39 -34.20 -20.35
N ASP A 406 -15.40 -32.86 -20.37
CA ASP A 406 -15.28 -32.08 -21.61
C ASP A 406 -13.83 -31.93 -22.07
N LEU A 407 -12.83 -32.45 -21.32
CA LEU A 407 -11.42 -32.42 -21.71
C LEU A 407 -11.06 -33.52 -22.70
N TRP A 408 -11.87 -34.58 -22.79
CA TRP A 408 -11.63 -35.77 -23.61
C TRP A 408 -10.27 -36.42 -23.35
N LEU A 409 -9.96 -36.65 -22.06
CA LEU A 409 -8.74 -37.35 -21.66
C LEU A 409 -8.75 -38.78 -22.24
N LEU A 410 -7.68 -39.18 -22.93
CA LEU A 410 -7.61 -40.45 -23.67
C LEU A 410 -6.81 -41.53 -22.94
N ASP A 411 -6.30 -41.23 -21.75
CA ASP A 411 -5.48 -42.15 -20.98
C ASP A 411 -5.66 -41.96 -19.45
N LEU A 412 -5.11 -42.90 -18.68
CA LEU A 412 -5.23 -42.92 -17.22
C LEU A 412 -4.17 -42.07 -16.50
N ARG A 413 -3.37 -41.27 -17.21
CA ARG A 413 -2.35 -40.40 -16.61
C ARG A 413 -3.01 -39.18 -15.98
N ALA A 414 -2.25 -38.53 -15.10
CA ALA A 414 -2.62 -37.24 -14.57
C ALA A 414 -2.19 -36.15 -15.56
N HIS A 415 -3.09 -35.20 -15.81
CA HIS A 415 -2.84 -34.03 -16.64
C HIS A 415 -2.93 -32.76 -15.79
N ARG A 416 -2.25 -31.69 -16.22
CA ARG A 416 -2.35 -30.37 -15.60
C ARG A 416 -3.35 -29.52 -16.39
N LEU A 417 -4.50 -29.24 -15.78
CA LEU A 417 -5.46 -28.27 -16.30
C LEU A 417 -5.17 -26.92 -15.66
N THR A 418 -4.91 -25.89 -16.46
CA THR A 418 -4.62 -24.53 -16.00
C THR A 418 -5.64 -23.56 -16.57
N VAL A 419 -6.07 -22.58 -15.77
CA VAL A 419 -6.76 -21.39 -16.24
C VAL A 419 -5.90 -20.17 -15.96
N THR A 420 -5.82 -19.25 -16.90
CA THR A 420 -5.15 -17.95 -16.76
C THR A 420 -6.16 -16.84 -16.95
N ALA A 421 -6.01 -15.74 -16.23
CA ALA A 421 -6.68 -14.48 -16.52
C ALA A 421 -5.60 -13.40 -16.71
N GLU A 422 -5.72 -12.63 -17.78
CA GLU A 422 -4.74 -11.61 -18.19
C GLU A 422 -5.45 -10.28 -18.40
N ASP A 423 -4.89 -9.21 -17.84
CA ASP A 423 -5.29 -7.84 -18.13
C ASP A 423 -4.43 -7.29 -19.27
N ARG A 424 -5.10 -6.89 -20.37
CA ARG A 424 -4.48 -6.32 -21.56
C ARG A 424 -4.80 -4.85 -21.73
N THR A 425 -4.98 -4.14 -20.63
CA THR A 425 -5.22 -2.71 -20.65
C THR A 425 -4.13 -1.97 -21.42
N PRO A 426 -4.47 -1.04 -22.35
CA PRO A 426 -3.49 -0.20 -23.02
C PRO A 426 -2.89 0.87 -22.08
N ALA A 427 -3.44 1.00 -20.87
CA ALA A 427 -2.93 1.87 -19.80
C ALA A 427 -1.63 1.33 -19.16
N VAL A 428 -1.17 0.14 -19.56
CA VAL A 428 0.14 -0.42 -19.20
C VAL A 428 0.92 -0.72 -20.48
N ARG A 429 1.97 0.05 -20.73
CA ARG A 429 2.92 -0.07 -21.84
C ARG A 429 4.28 -0.60 -21.41
N ASP A 430 4.63 -0.54 -20.12
CA ASP A 430 5.86 -1.13 -19.61
C ASP A 430 5.78 -2.66 -19.62
N PRO A 431 6.67 -3.36 -20.36
CA PRO A 431 6.63 -4.82 -20.45
C PRO A 431 6.90 -5.53 -19.12
N ALA A 432 7.61 -4.91 -18.18
CA ALA A 432 7.84 -5.48 -16.86
C ALA A 432 6.57 -5.45 -16.02
N VAL A 433 5.84 -4.35 -16.05
CA VAL A 433 4.53 -4.23 -15.39
C VAL A 433 3.50 -5.13 -16.10
N ALA A 434 3.43 -5.12 -17.43
CA ALA A 434 2.49 -5.96 -18.18
C ALA A 434 2.63 -7.46 -17.89
N ARG A 435 3.83 -7.94 -17.54
CA ARG A 435 4.06 -9.33 -17.13
C ARG A 435 3.48 -9.69 -15.76
N THR A 436 3.19 -8.71 -14.91
CA THR A 436 2.55 -8.93 -13.60
C THR A 436 1.02 -8.91 -13.69
N LEU A 437 0.46 -8.45 -14.80
CA LEU A 437 -0.98 -8.34 -15.07
C LEU A 437 -1.62 -9.68 -15.49
N THR A 438 -1.16 -10.78 -14.89
CA THR A 438 -1.65 -12.13 -15.19
C THR A 438 -1.58 -13.01 -13.96
N SER A 439 -2.60 -13.85 -13.77
CA SER A 439 -2.63 -14.86 -12.70
C SER A 439 -3.09 -16.20 -13.25
N GLU A 440 -2.71 -17.28 -12.59
CA GLU A 440 -3.13 -18.63 -12.97
C GLU A 440 -3.61 -19.47 -11.78
N ALA A 441 -4.51 -20.40 -12.05
CA ALA A 441 -4.81 -21.51 -11.15
C ALA A 441 -4.73 -22.83 -11.92
N ALA A 442 -4.33 -23.89 -11.22
CA ALA A 442 -4.15 -25.20 -11.84
C ALA A 442 -4.73 -26.33 -10.99
N TRP A 443 -5.24 -27.36 -11.67
CA TRP A 443 -5.74 -28.59 -11.09
C TRP A 443 -5.04 -29.78 -11.74
N THR A 444 -4.77 -30.81 -10.93
CA THR A 444 -4.49 -32.14 -11.48
C THR A 444 -5.81 -32.80 -11.89
N VAL A 445 -5.91 -33.27 -13.13
CA VAL A 445 -7.11 -33.94 -13.67
C VAL A 445 -6.77 -35.33 -14.19
N ARG A 446 -7.70 -36.27 -14.07
CA ARG A 446 -7.55 -37.65 -14.56
C ARG A 446 -8.93 -38.24 -14.92
N LEU A 447 -8.97 -39.25 -15.79
CA LEU A 447 -10.16 -40.09 -15.99
C LEU A 447 -10.72 -40.60 -14.65
#